data_AF-A0A1S8TNK0-F1
#
_entry.id   AF-A0A1S8TNK0-F1
#
_cell.length_a   1.000
_cell.length_b   1.000
_cell.length_c   1.000
_cell.angle_alpha   90.00
_cell.angle_beta   90.00
_cell.angle_gamma   90.00
#
_symmetry.space_group_name_H-M   'P 1'
#
loop_
_entity.id
_entity.type
_entity.pdbx_description
1 polymer ?
#
loop_
_entity_poly.entity_id
_entity_poly.type
_entity_poly.pdbx_seq_one_letter_code
_entity_poly.pdbx_strand_id
1 'polypeptide(L)' 'MAINSKEIIENKKLEEILRMVEKIKYGSITLIIQDGIIIQVDKNEKIRMK' A
#
# COMPACT_ATOMS: atom_id res chain seq x y z
N MET A 1 9.71 12.61 -23.17
CA MET A 1 9.53 11.33 -22.48
C MET A 1 8.04 11.06 -22.39
N ALA A 2 7.52 10.08 -23.14
CA ALA A 2 6.13 9.65 -23.00
C ALA A 2 6.05 8.73 -21.79
N ILE A 3 5.49 9.23 -20.69
CA ILE A 3 5.34 8.45 -19.47
C ILE A 3 4.20 7.46 -19.73
N ASN A 4 4.54 6.17 -19.69
CA ASN A 4 3.61 5.10 -20.04
C ASN A 4 2.47 5.05 -19.00
N SER A 5 1.20 5.05 -19.44
CA SER A 5 0.03 5.09 -18.57
C SER A 5 -0.02 3.94 -17.55
N LYS A 6 0.54 2.78 -17.91
CA LYS A 6 0.68 1.62 -17.03
C LYS A 6 1.61 1.89 -15.83
N GLU A 7 2.71 2.59 -16.08
CA GLU A 7 3.70 2.98 -15.07
C GLU A 7 3.11 4.03 -14.11
N ILE A 8 2.27 4.94 -14.62
CA ILE A 8 1.54 5.93 -13.80
C ILE A 8 0.57 5.24 -12.84
N ILE A 9 -0.15 4.21 -13.30
CA ILE A 9 -1.10 3.45 -12.47
C ILE A 9 -0.38 2.65 -11.38
N GLU A 10 0.77 2.05 -11.71
CA GLU A 10 1.62 1.32 -10.74
C GLU A 10 2.19 2.25 -9.68
N ASN A 11 2.72 3.42 -10.08
CA ASN A 11 3.21 4.44 -9.14
C ASN A 11 2.11 4.93 -8.19
N LYS A 12 0.89 5.12 -8.71
CA LYS A 12 -0.24 5.58 -7.90
C LYS A 12 -0.65 4.55 -6.83
N LYS A 13 -0.61 3.25 -7.15
CA LYS A 13 -0.87 2.17 -6.19
C LYS A 13 0.18 2.13 -5.09
N LEU A 14 1.45 2.32 -5.43
CA LEU A 14 2.54 2.34 -4.46
C LEU A 14 2.42 3.55 -3.52
N GLU A 15 2.09 4.73 -4.06
CA GLU A 15 1.80 5.92 -3.25
C GLU A 15 0.66 5.67 -2.25
N GLU A 16 -0.41 4.99 -2.67
CA GLU A 16 -1.53 4.67 -1.78
C GLU A 16 -1.09 3.77 -0.62
N ILE A 17 -0.29 2.74 -0.90
CA ILE A 17 0.29 1.86 0.12
C ILE A 17 1.18 2.67 1.07
N LEU A 18 2.02 3.56 0.54
CA LEU A 18 2.88 4.41 1.37
C LEU A 18 2.05 5.28 2.32
N ARG A 19 0.99 5.91 1.80
CA ARG A 19 0.06 6.74 2.59
C ARG A 19 -0.67 5.92 3.64
N MET A 20 -0.97 4.64 3.39
CA MET A 20 -1.56 3.75 4.38
C MET A 20 -0.58 3.48 5.53
N VAL A 21 0.69 3.24 5.21
CA VAL A 21 1.76 3.03 6.21
C VAL A 21 1.96 4.29 7.06
N GLU A 22 2.04 5.47 6.44
CA GLU A 22 2.20 6.73 7.17
C GLU A 22 1.06 7.04 8.15
N LYS A 23 -0.17 6.58 7.85
CA LYS A 23 -1.35 6.83 8.68
C LYS A 23 -1.49 5.88 9.87
N ILE A 24 -0.82 4.73 9.86
CA ILE A 24 -0.91 3.78 10.97
C ILE A 24 -0.18 4.34 12.19
N LYS A 25 -0.93 4.47 13.28
CA LYS A 25 -0.35 4.80 14.60
C LYS A 25 0.00 3.55 15.40
N TYR A 26 -0.86 2.54 15.36
CA TYR A 26 -0.68 1.28 16.07
C TYR A 26 -1.30 0.16 15.25
N GLY A 27 -0.49 -0.76 14.75
CA GLY A 27 -0.97 -1.79 13.82
C GLY A 27 0.14 -2.37 12.95
N SER A 28 -0.28 -3.10 11.91
CA SER A 28 0.59 -3.64 10.87
C SER A 28 -0.10 -3.58 9.51
N ILE A 29 0.72 -3.49 8.44
CA ILE A 29 0.28 -3.74 7.06
C ILE A 29 1.02 -4.96 6.57
N THR A 30 0.28 -5.90 5.99
CA THR A 30 0.81 -7.10 5.34
C THR A 30 0.62 -6.98 3.85
N LEU A 31 1.72 -6.99 3.10
CA LEU A 31 1.73 -7.03 1.64
C LEU A 31 2.02 -8.44 1.18
N ILE A 32 1.19 -8.99 0.30
CA ILE A 32 1.42 -10.29 -0.34
C ILE A 32 1.78 -10.03 -1.79
N ILE A 33 2.99 -10.49 -2.16
CA ILE A 33 3.56 -10.34 -3.50
C ILE A 33 3.74 -11.74 -4.08
N GLN A 34 3.21 -11.95 -5.29
CA GLN A 34 3.40 -13.17 -6.07
C GLN A 34 3.77 -12.77 -7.50
N ASP A 35 4.75 -13.46 -8.07
CA ASP A 35 5.25 -13.21 -9.43
C ASP A 35 5.63 -11.74 -9.72
N GLY A 36 6.16 -11.04 -8.71
CA GLY A 36 6.55 -9.63 -8.81
C GLY A 36 5.40 -8.64 -8.77
N ILE A 37 4.16 -9.09 -8.52
CA ILE A 37 2.95 -8.26 -8.46
C ILE A 37 2.37 -8.33 -7.05
N ILE A 38 1.93 -7.18 -6.53
CA ILE A 38 1.18 -7.10 -5.28
C ILE A 38 -0.22 -7.64 -5.54
N ILE A 39 -0.57 -8.74 -4.88
CA ILE A 39 -1.87 -9.40 -5.02
C ILE A 39 -2.82 -9.07 -3.87
N GLN A 40 -2.29 -8.73 -2.70
CA GLN A 40 -3.10 -8.44 -1.51
C GLN A 40 -2.39 -7.43 -0.60
N VAL A 41 -3.20 -6.57 0.01
CA VAL A 41 -2.78 -5.61 1.04
C VAL A 41 -3.75 -5.72 2.21
N ASP A 42 -3.26 -6.23 3.33
CA ASP A 42 -4.03 -6.37 4.57
C ASP A 42 -3.61 -5.30 5.58
N LYS A 43 -4.58 -4.55 6.12
CA LYS A 43 -4.33 -3.50 7.12
C LYS A 43 -4.93 -3.91 8.44
N ASN A 44 -4.10 -4.10 9.47
CA ASN A 44 -4.54 -4.34 10.83
C ASN A 44 -4.24 -3.11 11.69
N GLU A 45 -5.26 -2.43 12.19
CA GLU A 45 -5.09 -1.29 13.10
C GLU A 45 -5.65 -1.59 14.48
N LYS A 46 -4.84 -1.35 15.50
CA LYS A 46 -5.23 -1.47 16.90
C LYS A 46 -5.73 -0.12 17.40
N ILE A 47 -7.04 0.05 17.44
CA ILE A 47 -7.66 1.23 18.02
C ILE A 47 -7.70 1.06 19.54
N ARG A 48 -6.95 1.89 20.27
CA ARG A 48 -7.05 1.97 21.72
C ARG A 48 -7.99 3.11 22.10
N MET A 49 -9.19 2.76 22.51
CA MET A 49 -10.11 3.71 23.17
C MET A 49 -9.62 3.91 24.60
N LYS A 50 -9.48 5.17 25.03
CA LYS A 50 -9.25 5.55 26.42
C LYS A 50 -10.57 5.94 27.05
#